data_AF-A7RFW3-F1
#
_entry.id   AF-A7RFW3-F1
#
_cell.length_a   1.000
_cell.length_b   1.000
_cell.length_c   1.000
_cell.angle_alpha   90.00
_cell.angle_beta   90.00
_cell.angle_gamma   90.00
#
_symmetry.space_group_name_H-M   'P 1'
#
loop_
_entity.id
_entity.type
_entity.pdbx_description
1 polymer ?
#
loop_
_entity_poly.entity_id
_entity_poly.type
_entity_poly.pdbx_seq_one_letter_code
_entity_poly.pdbx_strand_id
1 'polypeptide(L)'
;CTGGILNDLYLYCRCTGGILNDLYLYCRCTGRILNDLYLYCRCTGRILNDLYLYCRCTGRILNDLYLYCRCTGGILNDLYSYCRCTGGILNDLYLYCRCTGGILNDLYLYCRCTGRILNDLYLYCRCTGRILNDLYLYCRCTG
;
A
#
# COMPACT_ATOMS: atom_id res chain seq x y z
N CYS A 1 17.17 -2.86 18.10
CA CYS A 1 16.44 -3.15 19.34
C CYS A 1 15.57 -4.40 19.16
N THR A 2 15.25 -5.11 20.24
CA THR A 2 14.42 -6.32 20.20
C THR A 2 13.46 -6.35 21.37
N GLY A 3 12.20 -6.72 21.16
CA GLY A 3 11.22 -6.78 22.25
C GLY A 3 9.86 -7.33 21.83
N GLY A 4 9.03 -7.70 22.80
CA GLY A 4 7.65 -8.11 22.52
C GLY A 4 6.81 -6.94 21.99
N ILE A 5 6.88 -5.80 22.69
CA ILE A 5 6.21 -4.55 22.34
C ILE A 5 7.26 -3.43 22.41
N LEU A 6 7.32 -2.60 21.37
CA LEU A 6 8.18 -1.42 21.30
C LEU A 6 7.32 -0.23 20.87
N ASN A 7 7.44 0.88 21.58
CA ASN A 7 6.75 2.13 21.24
C ASN A 7 7.78 3.21 20.95
N ASP A 8 7.37 4.25 20.23
CA ASP A 8 8.11 5.51 20.15
C ASP A 8 9.55 5.33 19.65
N LEU A 9 9.70 4.69 18.50
CA LEU A 9 10.98 4.40 17.88
C LEU A 9 11.39 5.56 16.97
N TYR A 10 12.22 6.46 17.52
CA TYR A 10 12.70 7.64 16.82
C TYR A 10 14.08 7.44 16.17
N LEU A 11 14.21 7.93 14.94
CA LEU A 11 15.47 8.30 14.27
C LEU A 11 16.47 7.14 14.12
N TYR A 12 16.64 6.64 12.89
CA TYR A 12 17.59 5.58 12.55
C TYR A 12 17.39 4.26 13.34
N CYS A 13 16.14 3.92 13.65
CA CYS A 13 15.84 2.69 14.36
C CYS A 13 16.05 1.44 13.49
N ARG A 14 16.64 0.40 14.10
CA ARG A 14 16.68 -0.96 13.54
C ARG A 14 16.15 -1.94 14.55
N CYS A 15 14.92 -2.44 14.37
CA CYS A 15 14.24 -3.18 15.42
C CYS A 15 13.50 -4.42 14.94
N THR A 16 13.43 -5.41 15.82
CA THR A 16 12.62 -6.62 15.62
C THR A 16 11.71 -6.82 16.82
N GLY A 17 10.41 -6.99 16.61
CA GLY A 17 9.49 -7.20 17.73
C GLY A 17 8.15 -7.79 17.36
N GLY A 18 7.33 -8.08 18.37
CA GLY A 18 5.96 -8.55 18.14
C GLY A 18 5.08 -7.43 17.61
N ILE A 19 4.97 -6.36 18.39
CA ILE A 19 4.20 -5.14 18.08
C ILE A 19 5.17 -3.96 18.12
N LEU A 20 5.17 -3.14 17.08
CA LEU A 20 5.90 -1.88 17.06
C LEU A 20 4.91 -0.75 16.76
N ASN A 21 4.87 0.24 17.63
CA ASN A 21 4.06 1.44 17.45
C ASN A 21 4.97 2.64 17.23
N ASP A 22 4.53 3.56 16.38
CA ASP A 22 5.11 4.89 16.21
C ASP A 22 6.59 4.87 15.81
N LEU A 23 6.84 4.53 14.54
CA LEU A 23 8.17 4.47 13.95
C LEU A 23 8.43 5.75 13.16
N TYR A 24 9.38 6.56 13.62
CA TYR A 24 9.68 7.85 13.02
C TYR A 24 11.06 7.92 12.40
N LEU A 25 11.14 8.38 11.16
CA LEU A 25 12.34 8.84 10.47
C LEU A 25 13.44 7.76 10.34
N TYR A 26 13.60 7.25 9.12
CA TYR A 26 14.65 6.29 8.76
C TYR A 26 14.62 4.97 9.56
N CYS A 27 13.43 4.43 9.78
CA CYS A 27 13.25 3.16 10.48
C CYS A 27 13.42 1.94 9.56
N ARG A 28 14.06 0.89 10.07
CA ARG A 28 14.11 -0.43 9.45
C ARG A 28 13.66 -1.49 10.45
N CYS A 29 12.44 -1.99 10.28
CA CYS A 29 11.84 -2.81 11.31
C CYS A 29 11.21 -4.09 10.78
N THR A 30 11.18 -5.11 11.64
CA THR A 30 10.46 -6.36 11.38
C THR A 30 9.57 -6.65 12.57
N GLY A 31 8.29 -6.90 12.32
CA GLY A 31 7.41 -7.33 13.40
C GLY A 31 6.11 -7.95 12.94
N ARG A 32 5.30 -8.46 13.86
CA ARG A 32 4.02 -9.05 13.49
C ARG A 32 3.00 -7.97 13.17
N ILE A 33 2.92 -6.94 14.01
CA ILE A 33 2.05 -5.79 13.85
C ILE A 33 2.93 -4.55 13.91
N LEU A 34 2.79 -3.66 12.93
CA LEU A 34 3.40 -2.34 12.96
C LEU A 34 2.30 -1.31 12.77
N ASN A 35 2.21 -0.37 13.68
CA ASN A 35 1.31 0.77 13.58
C ASN A 35 2.16 2.02 13.35
N ASP A 36 1.69 2.90 12.49
CA ASP A 36 2.19 4.26 12.37
C ASP A 36 3.67 4.34 11.95
N LEU A 37 3.90 4.29 10.63
CA LEU A 37 5.22 4.36 10.03
C LEU A 37 5.41 5.70 9.32
N TYR A 38 6.27 6.55 9.85
CA TYR A 38 6.48 7.90 9.34
C TYR A 38 7.86 8.09 8.74
N LEU A 39 7.89 8.57 7.48
CA LEU A 39 9.04 9.16 6.82
C LEU A 39 10.25 8.21 6.66
N TYR A 40 10.43 7.71 5.43
CA TYR A 40 11.56 6.84 5.05
C TYR A 40 11.62 5.51 5.82
N CYS A 41 10.48 4.88 6.03
CA CYS A 41 10.40 3.57 6.69
C CYS A 41 10.62 2.40 5.71
N ARG A 42 11.35 1.37 6.16
CA ARG A 42 11.43 0.07 5.48
C ARG A 42 11.04 -1.03 6.43
N CYS A 43 9.87 -1.61 6.23
CA CYS A 43 9.32 -2.51 7.22
C CYS A 43 8.78 -3.81 6.64
N THR A 44 8.84 -4.86 7.43
CA THR A 44 8.21 -6.14 7.12
C THR A 44 7.35 -6.55 8.29
N GLY A 45 6.09 -6.89 8.02
CA GLY A 45 5.25 -7.46 9.04
C GLY A 45 3.99 -8.14 8.53
N ARG A 46 3.19 -8.71 9.41
CA ARG A 46 1.95 -9.37 8.99
C ARG A 46 0.84 -8.34 8.75
N ILE A 47 0.72 -7.39 9.66
CA ILE A 47 -0.25 -6.28 9.61
C ILE A 47 0.55 -5.00 9.73
N LEU A 48 0.34 -4.08 8.80
CA LEU A 48 0.86 -2.72 8.90
C LEU A 48 -0.31 -1.75 8.77
N ASN A 49 -0.45 -0.89 9.75
CA ASN A 49 -1.43 0.17 9.74
C ASN A 49 -0.68 1.49 9.57
N ASP A 50 -1.16 2.33 8.66
CA ASP A 50 -0.74 3.71 8.46
C ASP A 50 0.73 3.88 8.06
N LEU A 51 0.95 4.06 6.76
CA LEU A 51 2.26 4.24 6.16
C LEU A 51 2.35 5.62 5.51
N TYR A 52 3.16 6.50 6.09
CA TYR A 52 3.29 7.88 5.65
C TYR A 52 4.66 8.18 5.04
N LEU A 53 4.65 8.68 3.82
CA LEU A 53 5.75 9.38 3.16
C LEU A 53 7.03 8.53 2.97
N TYR A 54 7.25 8.09 1.72
CA TYR A 54 8.44 7.31 1.34
C TYR A 54 8.59 5.97 2.07
N CYS A 55 7.49 5.26 2.29
CA CYS A 55 7.50 3.94 2.90
C CYS A 55 7.76 2.82 1.88
N ARG A 56 8.54 1.81 2.29
CA ARG A 56 8.70 0.54 1.56
C ARG A 56 8.37 -0.62 2.46
N CYS A 57 7.26 -1.28 2.19
CA CYS A 57 6.74 -2.25 3.14
C CYS A 57 6.32 -3.56 2.48
N THR A 58 6.43 -4.63 3.26
CA THR A 58 5.91 -5.95 2.88
C THR A 58 5.07 -6.48 4.01
N GLY A 59 3.85 -6.91 3.71
CA GLY A 59 3.03 -7.58 4.69
C GLY A 59 1.81 -8.28 4.14
N ARG A 60 1.04 -8.95 5.00
CA ARG A 60 -0.17 -9.65 4.54
C ARG A 60 -1.33 -8.68 4.37
N ILE A 61 -1.49 -7.77 5.31
CA ILE A 61 -2.51 -6.73 5.32
C ILE A 61 -1.80 -5.40 5.51
N LEU A 62 -2.07 -4.45 4.63
CA LEU A 62 -1.63 -3.07 4.77
C LEU A 62 -2.86 -2.17 4.68
N ASN A 63 -3.07 -1.36 5.69
CA ASN A 63 -4.11 -0.35 5.72
C ASN A 63 -3.42 1.01 5.60
N ASP A 64 -3.99 1.89 4.78
CA ASP A 64 -3.64 3.30 4.69
C ASP A 64 -2.19 3.58 4.26
N LEU A 65 -2.00 3.83 2.96
CA LEU A 65 -0.71 4.10 2.35
C LEU A 65 -0.70 5.50 1.74
N TYR A 66 0.03 6.42 2.37
CA TYR A 66 0.07 7.82 1.97
C TYR A 66 1.42 8.23 1.38
N LEU A 67 1.39 8.81 0.18
CA LEU A 67 2.49 9.54 -0.45
C LEU A 67 3.77 8.72 -0.67
N TYR A 68 4.03 8.37 -1.93
CA TYR A 68 5.26 7.71 -2.35
C TYR A 68 5.53 6.35 -1.68
N CYS A 69 4.47 5.57 -1.45
CA CYS A 69 4.57 4.23 -0.89
C CYS A 69 4.91 3.18 -1.96
N ARG A 70 5.75 2.21 -1.59
CA ARG A 70 5.98 0.98 -2.37
C ARG A 70 5.72 -0.24 -1.53
N CYS A 71 4.66 -0.96 -1.85
CA CYS A 71 4.20 -2.02 -0.97
C CYS A 71 3.90 -3.32 -1.69
N THR A 72 4.09 -4.41 -0.97
CA THR A 72 3.67 -5.74 -1.41
C THR A 72 2.86 -6.39 -0.31
N GLY A 73 1.68 -6.91 -0.65
CA GLY A 73 0.90 -7.66 0.31
C GLY A 73 -0.26 -8.48 -0.22
N GLY A 74 -0.99 -9.13 0.66
CA GLY A 74 -2.17 -9.91 0.28
C GLY A 74 -3.37 -9.00 0.03
N ILE A 75 -3.65 -8.14 0.99
CA ILE A 75 -4.73 -7.15 0.98
C ILE A 75 -4.12 -5.78 1.24
N LEU A 76 -4.43 -4.82 0.38
CA LEU A 76 -4.07 -3.42 0.59
C LEU A 76 -5.34 -2.57 0.48
N ASN A 77 -5.59 -1.75 1.47
CA ASN A 77 -6.69 -0.79 1.47
C ASN A 77 -6.12 0.63 1.47
N ASP A 78 -6.83 1.54 0.83
CA ASP A 78 -6.62 2.99 0.94
C ASP A 78 -5.21 3.44 0.52
N LEU A 79 -4.98 3.49 -0.79
CA LEU A 79 -3.71 3.89 -1.38
C LEU A 79 -3.79 5.31 -1.93
N TYR A 80 -3.11 6.25 -1.29
CA TYR A 80 -3.17 7.66 -1.65
C TYR A 80 -1.85 8.19 -2.23
N SER A 81 -1.94 8.73 -3.44
CA SER A 81 -0.91 9.58 -4.07
C SER A 81 0.44 8.91 -4.29
N TYR A 82 0.75 8.63 -5.56
CA TYR A 82 2.06 8.10 -5.99
C TYR A 82 2.41 6.73 -5.39
N CYS A 83 1.42 5.88 -5.18
CA CYS A 83 1.62 4.53 -4.67
C CYS A 83 2.02 3.54 -5.78
N ARG A 84 2.92 2.61 -5.45
CA ARG A 84 3.24 1.46 -6.30
C ARG A 84 3.07 0.17 -5.52
N CYS A 85 2.07 -0.61 -5.89
CA CYS A 85 1.66 -1.72 -5.05
C CYS A 85 1.45 -3.01 -5.82
N THR A 86 1.72 -4.11 -5.15
CA THR A 86 1.41 -5.46 -5.65
C THR A 86 0.65 -6.20 -4.58
N GLY A 87 -0.50 -6.78 -4.93
CA GLY A 87 -1.20 -7.64 -4.00
C GLY A 87 -2.33 -8.49 -4.57
N GLY A 88 -2.97 -9.29 -3.73
CA GLY A 88 -4.09 -10.12 -4.17
C GLY A 88 -5.35 -9.29 -4.38
N ILE A 89 -5.68 -8.47 -3.39
CA ILE A 89 -6.83 -7.56 -3.36
C ILE A 89 -6.32 -6.16 -3.06
N LEU A 90 -6.73 -5.18 -3.86
CA LEU A 90 -6.49 -3.77 -3.58
C LEU A 90 -7.81 -3.02 -3.64
N ASN A 91 -8.11 -2.24 -2.62
CA ASN A 91 -9.28 -1.38 -2.56
C ASN A 91 -8.83 0.08 -2.46
N ASP A 92 -9.60 0.98 -3.07
CA ASP A 92 -9.49 2.42 -2.87
C ASP A 92 -8.12 3.00 -3.25
N LEU A 93 -7.87 3.12 -4.56
CA LEU A 93 -6.63 3.63 -5.12
C LEU A 93 -6.82 5.04 -5.67
N TYR A 94 -6.18 6.02 -5.04
CA TYR A 94 -6.31 7.43 -5.40
C TYR A 94 -5.02 8.04 -5.91
N LEU A 95 -5.12 8.82 -7.00
CA LEU A 95 -4.10 9.74 -7.48
C LEU A 95 -2.75 9.07 -7.82
N TYR A 96 -2.50 8.88 -9.12
CA TYR A 96 -1.19 8.43 -9.61
C TYR A 96 -0.73 7.07 -9.07
N CYS A 97 -1.67 6.13 -8.88
CA CYS A 97 -1.36 4.78 -8.44
C CYS A 97 -0.89 3.88 -9.59
N ARG A 98 0.09 3.01 -9.32
CA ARG A 98 0.51 1.94 -10.23
C ARG A 98 0.44 0.60 -9.52
N CYS A 99 -0.49 -0.25 -9.92
CA CYS A 99 -0.84 -1.40 -9.12
C CYS A 99 -0.98 -2.68 -9.93
N THR A 100 -0.64 -3.81 -9.31
CA THR A 100 -0.85 -5.13 -9.88
C THR A 100 -1.55 -5.99 -8.85
N GLY A 101 -2.65 -6.65 -9.25
CA GLY A 101 -3.29 -7.60 -8.36
C GLY A 101 -4.33 -8.51 -8.98
N GLY A 102 -4.95 -9.35 -8.16
CA GLY A 102 -6.01 -10.24 -8.62
C GLY A 102 -7.32 -9.48 -8.81
N ILE A 103 -7.72 -8.75 -7.77
CA ILE A 103 -8.93 -7.94 -7.71
C ILE A 103 -8.51 -6.52 -7.34
N LEU A 104 -8.97 -5.53 -8.12
CA LEU A 104 -8.85 -4.14 -7.75
C LEU A 104 -10.22 -3.47 -7.82
N ASN A 105 -10.57 -2.78 -6.75
CA ASN A 105 -11.80 -2.01 -6.63
C ASN A 105 -11.45 -0.52 -6.46
N ASP A 106 -12.27 0.35 -7.02
CA ASP A 106 -12.27 1.79 -6.75
C ASP A 106 -10.94 2.47 -7.08
N LEU A 107 -10.71 2.73 -8.37
CA LEU A 107 -9.50 3.38 -8.87
C LEU A 107 -9.81 4.78 -9.37
N TYR A 108 -9.19 5.78 -8.76
CA TYR A 108 -9.45 7.19 -9.04
C TYR A 108 -8.21 7.93 -9.53
N LEU A 109 -8.37 8.64 -10.65
CA LEU A 109 -7.50 9.71 -11.11
C LEU A 109 -6.05 9.27 -11.40
N TYR A 110 -5.77 9.09 -12.69
CA TYR A 110 -4.43 8.74 -13.20
C TYR A 110 -3.88 7.40 -12.71
N CYS A 111 -4.74 6.38 -12.57
CA CYS A 111 -4.30 5.04 -12.18
C CYS A 111 -3.79 4.24 -13.39
N ARG A 112 -2.76 3.41 -13.15
CA ARG A 112 -2.33 2.36 -14.08
C ARG A 112 -2.36 1.02 -13.37
N CYS A 113 -3.19 0.10 -13.85
CA CYS A 113 -3.37 -1.17 -13.16
C CYS A 113 -3.35 -2.39 -14.07
N THR A 114 -2.99 -3.51 -13.48
CA THR A 114 -3.13 -4.83 -14.09
C THR A 114 -3.79 -5.74 -13.08
N GLY A 115 -4.91 -6.37 -13.47
CA GLY A 115 -5.50 -7.40 -12.65
C GLY A 115 -6.54 -8.25 -13.35
N ARG A 116 -7.00 -9.32 -12.68
CA ARG A 116 -7.98 -10.22 -13.28
C ARG A 116 -9.36 -9.59 -13.29
N ILE A 117 -9.75 -8.96 -12.18
CA ILE A 117 -11.03 -8.29 -11.98
C ILE A 117 -10.75 -6.84 -11.59
N LEU A 118 -11.41 -5.92 -12.28
CA LEU A 118 -11.30 -4.48 -12.07
C LEU A 118 -12.71 -3.89 -11.97
N ASN A 119 -13.03 -3.27 -10.85
CA ASN A 119 -14.31 -2.59 -10.61
C ASN A 119 -14.04 -1.10 -10.37
N ASP A 120 -14.92 -0.26 -10.90
CA ASP A 120 -15.01 1.17 -10.59
C ASP A 120 -13.73 1.97 -10.92
N LEU A 121 -13.58 2.32 -12.20
CA LEU A 121 -12.42 3.05 -12.72
C LEU A 121 -12.79 4.46 -13.15
N TYR A 122 -12.26 5.45 -12.44
CA TYR A 122 -12.55 6.86 -12.63
C TYR A 122 -11.36 7.66 -13.16
N LEU A 123 -11.63 8.45 -14.20
CA LEU A 123 -10.80 9.57 -14.66
C LEU A 123 -9.33 9.21 -14.99
N TYR A 124 -9.05 9.06 -16.28
CA TYR A 124 -7.69 8.81 -16.80
C TYR A 124 -7.03 7.51 -16.30
N CYS A 125 -7.80 6.44 -16.15
CA CYS A 125 -7.26 5.13 -15.82
C CYS A 125 -6.74 4.39 -17.07
N ARG A 126 -5.63 3.67 -16.94
CA ARG A 126 -5.18 2.68 -17.93
C ARG A 126 -5.12 1.31 -17.28
N CYS A 127 -5.78 0.33 -17.87
CA CYS A 127 -5.88 -0.97 -17.24
C CYS A 127 -5.67 -2.15 -18.17
N THR A 128 -5.25 -3.27 -17.59
CA THR A 128 -5.29 -4.57 -18.26
C THR A 128 -6.01 -5.56 -17.36
N GLY A 129 -7.08 -6.17 -17.86
CA GLY A 129 -7.83 -7.16 -17.09
C GLY A 129 -8.95 -7.87 -17.85
N ARG A 130 -9.37 -9.01 -17.30
CA ARG A 130 -10.33 -9.91 -17.96
C ARG A 130 -11.78 -9.54 -17.70
N ILE A 131 -12.08 -9.06 -16.50
CA ILE A 131 -13.41 -8.64 -16.07
C ILE A 131 -13.31 -7.18 -15.68
N LEU A 132 -14.09 -6.33 -16.34
CA LEU A 132 -14.11 -4.89 -16.14
C LEU A 132 -15.56 -4.47 -15.85
N ASN A 133 -15.80 -3.85 -14.69
CA ASN A 133 -17.08 -3.25 -14.35
C ASN A 133 -16.88 -1.75 -14.08
N ASP A 134 -17.83 -0.94 -14.53
CA ASP A 134 -17.92 0.50 -14.25
C ASP A 134 -16.67 1.31 -14.64
N LEU A 135 -16.60 1.65 -15.94
CA LEU A 135 -15.55 2.47 -16.53
C LEU A 135 -16.08 3.87 -16.80
N TYR A 136 -15.50 4.86 -16.15
CA TYR A 136 -15.87 6.26 -16.32
C TYR A 136 -14.89 7.00 -17.25
N LEU A 137 -14.89 8.33 -17.17
CA LEU A 137 -14.26 9.23 -18.13
C LEU A 137 -12.77 8.93 -18.39
N TYR A 138 -12.39 8.88 -19.68
CA TYR A 138 -11.01 8.69 -20.14
C TYR A 138 -10.31 7.41 -19.67
N CYS A 139 -11.06 6.36 -19.33
CA CYS A 139 -10.52 5.04 -19.02
C CYS A 139 -10.19 4.26 -20.30
N ARG A 140 -9.00 3.64 -20.37
CA ARG A 140 -8.57 2.80 -21.49
C ARG A 140 -8.11 1.45 -20.98
N CYS A 141 -8.78 0.38 -21.40
CA CYS A 141 -8.54 -0.95 -20.88
C CYS A 141 -8.35 -1.99 -21.98
N THR A 142 -7.49 -2.96 -21.71
CA THR A 142 -7.19 -4.10 -22.61
C THR A 142 -7.43 -5.42 -21.88
N GLY A 143 -7.92 -6.43 -22.59
CA GLY A 143 -8.18 -7.77 -22.06
C GLY A 143 -7.12 -8.78 -22.46
#